data_AF-A0A6B0YPU1-F1
#
_entry.id   AF-A0A6B0YPU1-F1
#
_cell.length_a   1.000
_cell.length_b   1.000
_cell.length_c   1.000
_cell.angle_alpha   90.00
_cell.angle_beta   90.00
_cell.angle_gamma   90.00
#
_symmetry.space_group_name_H-M   'P 1'
#
loop_
_entity.id
_entity.type
_entity.pdbx_description
1 polymer ?
#
loop_
_entity_poly.entity_id
_entity_poly.type
_entity_poly.pdbx_seq_one_letter_code
_entity_poly.pdbx_strand_id
1 'polypeptide(L)'
;MAETRKYQETHPWLKFQLDLRRLDYTLWFQLGEVQAKCEQVAGVPLLPDVEEYLHQVFLAKGALATTAIEGNTLSEQDALDLVRGELELPPSKEYLGKEISNIVNVCNDIP
;
A
#
# COMPACT_ATOMS: atom_id res chain seq x y z
N MET A 1 -39.90 11.52 5.93
CA MET A 1 -38.81 12.20 6.65
C MET A 1 -37.63 11.26 6.64
N ALA A 2 -36.44 11.72 6.26
CA ALA A 2 -35.26 10.83 6.21
C ALA A 2 -34.86 10.44 7.63
N GLU A 3 -34.68 9.15 7.87
CA GLU A 3 -34.32 8.56 9.17
C GLU A 3 -32.89 8.99 9.54
N THR A 4 -32.71 9.49 10.77
CA THR A 4 -31.40 9.92 11.27
C THR A 4 -30.50 8.69 11.43
N ARG A 5 -29.32 8.71 10.82
CA ARG A 5 -28.35 7.61 10.93
C ARG A 5 -27.67 7.68 12.30
N LYS A 6 -27.45 6.54 12.96
CA LYS A 6 -26.85 6.43 14.32
C LYS A 6 -25.56 7.25 14.52
N TYR A 7 -24.72 7.39 13.50
CA TYR A 7 -23.49 8.18 13.60
C TYR A 7 -23.77 9.69 13.75
N GLN A 8 -24.90 10.20 13.25
CA GLN A 8 -25.25 11.61 13.36
C GLN A 8 -25.57 11.99 14.81
N GLU A 9 -26.04 11.02 15.61
CA GLU A 9 -26.30 11.19 17.04
C GLU A 9 -25.05 10.96 17.89
N THR A 10 -24.26 9.94 17.55
CA THR A 10 -23.15 9.49 18.40
C THR A 10 -21.79 10.09 18.03
N HIS A 11 -21.59 10.46 16.77
CA HIS A 11 -20.31 10.93 16.21
C HIS A 11 -20.52 12.07 15.20
N PRO A 12 -21.07 13.23 15.61
CA PRO A 12 -21.51 14.30 14.71
C PRO A 12 -20.37 14.97 13.89
N TRP A 13 -19.11 14.72 14.25
CA TRP A 13 -17.94 15.17 13.48
C TRP A 13 -17.65 14.32 12.24
N LEU A 14 -18.12 13.06 12.20
CA LEU A 14 -17.93 12.20 11.03
C LEU A 14 -18.84 12.67 9.89
N LYS A 15 -18.21 13.13 8.81
CA LYS A 15 -18.89 13.53 7.58
C LYS A 15 -18.56 12.52 6.49
N PHE A 16 -19.54 11.70 6.12
CA PHE A 16 -19.45 10.79 4.97
C PHE A 16 -19.83 11.51 3.67
N GLN A 17 -19.33 12.73 3.52
CA GLN A 17 -19.57 13.60 2.38
C GLN A 17 -18.28 14.31 2.03
N LEU A 18 -17.90 14.23 0.76
CA LEU A 18 -16.77 14.95 0.21
C LEU A 18 -17.25 16.30 -0.34
N ASP A 19 -16.71 17.40 0.17
CA ASP A 19 -17.02 18.75 -0.33
C ASP A 19 -15.78 19.36 -1.01
N LEU A 20 -15.67 19.14 -2.32
CA LEU A 20 -14.54 19.59 -3.13
C LEU A 20 -14.42 21.13 -3.20
N ARG A 21 -15.48 21.87 -2.88
CA ARG A 21 -15.47 23.35 -2.89
C ARG A 21 -14.61 23.94 -1.76
N ARG A 22 -14.29 23.12 -0.76
CA ARG A 22 -13.47 23.52 0.40
C ARG A 22 -11.98 23.27 0.16
N LEU A 23 -11.61 22.66 -0.96
CA LEU A 23 -10.22 22.40 -1.32
C LEU A 23 -9.61 23.69 -1.88
N ASP A 24 -8.43 24.06 -1.36
CA ASP A 24 -7.70 25.23 -1.82
C ASP A 24 -6.90 24.94 -3.10
N TYR A 25 -6.32 25.99 -3.68
CA TYR A 25 -5.52 25.85 -4.90
C TYR A 25 -4.28 24.98 -4.69
N THR A 26 -3.71 24.99 -3.46
CA THR A 26 -2.51 24.23 -3.11
C THR A 26 -2.77 22.74 -3.26
N LEU A 27 -3.89 22.26 -2.72
CA LEU A 27 -4.27 20.86 -2.82
C LEU A 27 -4.50 20.45 -4.28
N TRP A 28 -5.20 21.26 -5.07
CA TRP A 28 -5.40 20.96 -6.49
C TRP A 28 -4.09 20.90 -7.27
N PHE A 29 -3.18 21.83 -7.00
CA PHE A 29 -1.85 21.84 -7.61
C PHE A 29 -1.08 20.57 -7.27
N GLN A 30 -1.04 20.18 -5.98
CA GLN A 30 -0.35 18.98 -5.52
C GLN A 30 -0.95 17.69 -6.12
N LEU A 31 -2.27 17.59 -6.22
CA LEU A 31 -2.92 16.45 -6.87
C LEU A 31 -2.52 16.33 -8.35
N GLY A 32 -2.45 17.46 -9.05
CA GLY A 32 -1.95 17.50 -10.43
C GLY A 32 -0.49 17.06 -10.54
N GLU A 33 0.37 17.51 -9.62
CA GLU A 33 1.78 17.07 -9.58
C GLU A 33 1.90 15.57 -9.31
N VAL A 34 1.14 15.03 -8.35
CA VAL A 34 1.13 13.58 -8.05
C VAL A 34 0.72 12.79 -9.29
N GLN A 35 -0.38 13.18 -9.95
CA GLN A 35 -0.83 12.52 -11.18
C GLN A 35 0.25 12.55 -12.27
N ALA A 36 0.85 13.71 -12.53
CA ALA A 36 1.89 13.85 -13.53
C ALA A 36 3.13 12.98 -13.22
N LYS A 37 3.50 12.84 -11.95
CA LYS A 37 4.61 11.96 -11.54
C LYS A 37 4.27 10.48 -11.69
N CYS A 38 3.05 10.08 -11.35
CA CYS A 38 2.58 8.72 -11.58
C CYS A 38 2.63 8.35 -13.07
N GLU A 39 2.13 9.23 -13.95
CA GLU A 39 2.18 9.02 -15.41
C GLU A 39 3.62 8.95 -15.92
N GLN A 40 4.49 9.84 -15.44
CA GLN A 40 5.90 9.82 -15.82
C GLN A 40 6.58 8.50 -15.43
N VAL A 41 6.34 7.99 -14.22
CA VAL A 41 6.90 6.72 -13.73
C VAL A 41 6.35 5.54 -14.51
N ALA A 42 5.04 5.49 -14.76
CA ALA A 42 4.39 4.43 -15.54
C ALA A 42 4.87 4.40 -17.01
N GLY A 43 5.25 5.55 -17.57
CA GLY A 43 5.74 5.67 -18.94
C GLY A 43 7.25 5.45 -19.11
N VAL A 44 8.01 5.14 -18.05
CA VAL A 44 9.45 4.91 -18.17
C VAL A 44 9.70 3.62 -18.95
N PRO A 45 10.48 3.65 -20.05
CA PRO A 45 10.85 2.43 -20.75
C PRO A 45 11.86 1.64 -19.91
N LEU A 46 11.44 0.47 -19.44
CA LEU A 46 12.28 -0.48 -18.71
C LEU A 46 12.51 -1.73 -19.57
N LEU A 47 13.67 -2.34 -19.40
CA LEU A 47 13.87 -3.71 -19.89
C LEU A 47 13.07 -4.68 -19.01
N PRO A 48 12.55 -5.80 -19.56
CA PRO A 48 11.66 -6.70 -18.82
C PRO A 48 12.25 -7.23 -17.51
N ASP A 49 13.55 -7.52 -17.49
CA ASP A 49 14.29 -7.98 -16.30
C ASP A 49 14.39 -6.90 -15.22
N VAL A 50 14.57 -5.64 -15.62
CA VAL A 50 14.59 -4.50 -14.69
C VAL A 50 13.19 -4.23 -14.14
N GLU A 51 12.16 -4.33 -14.96
CA GLU A 51 10.75 -4.19 -14.54
C GLU A 51 10.38 -5.24 -13.50
N GLU A 52 10.65 -6.51 -13.77
CA GLU A 52 10.38 -7.61 -12.84
C GLU A 52 11.13 -7.43 -11.50
N TYR A 53 12.42 -7.06 -11.58
CA TYR A 53 13.22 -6.80 -10.39
C TYR A 53 12.65 -5.66 -9.54
N LEU A 54 12.33 -4.52 -10.17
CA LEU A 54 11.77 -3.37 -9.46
C LEU A 54 10.39 -3.69 -8.88
N HIS A 55 9.55 -4.43 -9.61
CA HIS A 55 8.26 -4.89 -9.12
C HIS A 55 8.42 -5.70 -7.82
N GLN A 56 9.30 -6.72 -7.82
CA GLN A 56 9.57 -7.53 -6.62
C GLN A 56 10.10 -6.68 -5.46
N VAL A 57 11.05 -5.78 -5.72
CA VAL A 57 11.65 -4.92 -4.68
C VAL A 57 10.62 -4.01 -4.04
N PHE A 58 9.79 -3.33 -4.83
CA PHE A 58 8.79 -2.40 -4.29
C PHE A 58 7.60 -3.13 -3.65
N LEU A 59 7.22 -4.30 -4.17
CA LEU A 59 6.21 -5.16 -3.54
C LEU A 59 6.69 -5.65 -2.16
N ALA A 60 7.91 -6.15 -2.07
CA ALA A 60 8.52 -6.58 -0.80
C ALA A 60 8.62 -5.43 0.21
N LYS A 61 9.11 -4.27 -0.22
CA LYS A 61 9.23 -3.07 0.62
C LYS A 61 7.86 -2.58 1.12
N GLY A 62 6.85 -2.53 0.25
CA GLY A 62 5.51 -2.10 0.63
C GLY A 62 4.84 -3.04 1.62
N ALA A 63 4.95 -4.36 1.38
CA ALA A 63 4.43 -5.38 2.28
C ALA A 63 5.12 -5.33 3.65
N LEU A 64 6.46 -5.27 3.68
CA LEU A 64 7.22 -5.14 4.92
C LEU A 64 6.90 -3.84 5.66
N ALA A 65 6.81 -2.69 4.97
CA ALA A 65 6.51 -1.42 5.63
C ALA A 65 5.14 -1.46 6.32
N THR A 66 4.16 -2.13 5.72
CA THR A 66 2.82 -2.30 6.30
C THR A 66 2.87 -3.17 7.56
N THR A 67 3.58 -4.29 7.54
CA THR A 67 3.65 -5.21 8.67
C THR A 67 4.61 -4.73 9.76
N ALA A 68 5.65 -3.97 9.42
CA ALA A 68 6.59 -3.37 10.37
C ALA A 68 5.92 -2.34 11.28
N ILE A 69 4.88 -1.64 10.82
CA ILE A 69 4.05 -0.77 11.67
C ILE A 69 3.41 -1.56 12.81
N GLU A 70 3.05 -2.82 12.54
CA GLU A 70 2.45 -3.75 13.51
C GLU A 70 3.50 -4.60 14.27
N GLY A 71 4.80 -4.29 14.11
CA GLY A 71 5.88 -4.92 14.86
C GLY A 71 6.61 -6.07 14.14
N ASN A 72 6.42 -6.23 12.83
CA ASN A 72 7.20 -7.19 12.07
C ASN A 72 8.69 -6.81 12.06
N THR A 73 9.58 -7.79 12.29
CA THR A 73 11.02 -7.57 12.50
C THR A 73 11.90 -8.19 11.41
N LEU A 74 11.30 -8.70 10.33
CA LEU A 74 12.05 -9.19 9.18
C LEU A 74 12.78 -8.04 8.48
N SER A 75 13.93 -8.35 7.89
CA SER A 75 14.69 -7.37 7.12
C SER A 75 14.06 -7.16 5.73
N GLU A 76 14.47 -6.09 5.04
CA GLU A 76 14.08 -5.90 3.64
C GLU A 76 14.52 -7.07 2.74
N GLN A 77 15.69 -7.66 3.03
CA GLN A 77 16.18 -8.83 2.28
C GLN A 77 15.31 -10.06 2.54
N ASP A 78 14.96 -10.32 3.81
CA ASP A 78 14.05 -11.42 4.15
C ASP A 78 12.70 -11.25 3.42
N ALA A 79 12.16 -10.03 3.38
CA ALA A 79 10.90 -9.76 2.67
C ALA A 79 11.04 -9.99 1.15
N LEU A 80 12.17 -9.62 0.55
CA LEU A 80 12.44 -9.84 -0.87
C LEU A 80 12.60 -11.33 -1.19
N ASP A 81 13.37 -12.07 -0.39
CA ASP A 81 13.57 -13.51 -0.55
C ASP A 81 12.24 -14.26 -0.35
N LEU A 82 11.38 -13.78 0.54
CA LEU A 82 10.04 -14.31 0.73
C LEU A 82 9.11 -14.05 -0.46
N VAL A 83 9.16 -12.87 -1.09
CA VAL A 83 8.45 -12.59 -2.35
C VAL A 83 8.94 -13.48 -3.48
N ARG A 84 10.22 -13.84 -3.51
CA ARG A 84 10.81 -14.77 -4.48
C ARG A 84 10.54 -16.25 -4.19
N GLY A 85 10.02 -16.57 -3.00
CA GLY A 85 9.81 -17.94 -2.54
C GLY A 85 11.10 -18.67 -2.17
N GLU A 86 12.15 -17.92 -1.82
CA GLU A 86 13.50 -18.43 -1.52
C GLU A 86 13.79 -18.51 -0.01
N LEU A 87 12.96 -17.88 0.83
CA LEU A 87 13.19 -17.79 2.28
C LEU A 87 12.50 -18.92 3.06
N GLU A 88 13.30 -19.69 3.80
CA GLU A 88 12.82 -20.58 4.86
C GLU A 88 13.03 -19.93 6.23
N LEU A 89 11.93 -19.67 6.95
CA LEU A 89 11.96 -19.09 8.29
C LEU A 89 11.94 -20.18 9.37
N PRO A 90 12.60 -19.96 10.53
CA PRO A 90 12.44 -20.85 11.67
C PRO A 90 11.00 -20.81 12.20
N PRO A 91 10.51 -21.87 12.88
CA PRO A 91 9.13 -21.95 13.38
C PRO A 91 8.70 -20.76 14.25
N SER A 92 9.64 -20.16 15.00
CA SER A 92 9.38 -18.99 15.84
C SER A 92 9.10 -17.70 15.06
N LYS A 93 9.40 -17.65 13.76
CA LYS A 93 9.25 -16.49 12.88
C LYS A 93 8.29 -16.72 11.71
N GLU A 94 7.73 -17.92 11.54
CA GLU A 94 6.81 -18.24 10.44
C GLU A 94 5.64 -17.25 10.33
N TYR A 95 5.10 -16.80 11.48
CA TYR A 95 3.99 -15.84 11.48
C TYR A 95 4.37 -14.50 10.84
N LEU A 96 5.62 -14.03 11.04
CA LEU A 96 6.13 -12.80 10.44
C LEU A 96 6.19 -12.91 8.92
N GLY A 97 6.60 -14.07 8.41
CA GLY A 97 6.57 -14.35 6.98
C GLY A 97 5.14 -14.37 6.44
N LYS A 98 4.22 -15.01 7.16
CA LYS A 98 2.81 -15.10 6.78
C LYS A 98 2.13 -13.73 6.69
N GLU A 99 2.43 -12.80 7.59
CA GLU A 99 1.92 -11.42 7.51
C GLU A 99 2.31 -10.74 6.19
N ILE A 100 3.58 -10.84 5.80
CA ILE A 100 4.08 -10.28 4.53
C ILE A 100 3.43 -10.99 3.35
N SER A 101 3.40 -12.33 3.34
CA SER A 101 2.76 -13.11 2.27
C SER A 101 1.29 -12.75 2.08
N ASN A 102 0.55 -12.49 3.16
CA ASN A 102 -0.86 -12.08 3.05
C ASN A 102 -1.02 -10.75 2.30
N ILE A 103 -0.18 -9.76 2.58
CA ILE A 103 -0.20 -8.47 1.87
C ILE A 103 0.18 -8.66 0.40
N VAL A 104 1.25 -9.42 0.13
CA VAL A 104 1.73 -9.73 -1.22
C VAL A 104 0.63 -10.42 -2.05
N ASN A 105 -0.03 -11.42 -1.50
CA ASN A 105 -1.12 -12.13 -2.18
C ASN A 105 -2.26 -11.18 -2.54
N VAL A 106 -2.69 -10.33 -1.60
CA VAL A 106 -3.75 -9.34 -1.87
C VAL A 106 -3.32 -8.35 -2.96
N CYS A 107 -2.07 -7.89 -2.97
CA CYS A 107 -1.57 -7.01 -4.01
C CYS A 107 -1.57 -7.68 -5.40
N ASN A 108 -1.23 -8.96 -5.47
CA ASN A 108 -1.22 -9.73 -6.72
C ASN A 108 -2.63 -10.08 -7.23
N ASP A 109 -3.64 -10.06 -6.35
CA ASP A 109 -5.05 -10.26 -6.71
C ASP A 109 -5.72 -9.00 -7.29
N ILE A 110 -5.04 -7.85 -7.27
CA ILE A 110 -5.56 -6.59 -7.84
C ILE A 110 -5.36 -6.63 -9.37
N PRO A 111 -6.45 -6.56 -10.15
CA PRO A 111 -6.41 -6.64 -11.62
C PRO A 111 -5.81 -5.40 -12.30
#